data_AF-A0A1U7I2C9-F1
#
_entry.id   AF-A0A1U7I2C9-F1
#
_cell.length_a   1.000
_cell.length_b   1.000
_cell.length_c   1.000
_cell.angle_alpha   90.00
_cell.angle_beta   90.00
_cell.angle_gamma   90.00
#
_symmetry.space_group_name_H-M   'P 1'
#
loop_
_entity.id
_entity.type
_entity.pdbx_description
1 polymer ?
#
loop_
_entity_poly.entity_id
_entity_poly.type
_entity_poly.pdbx_seq_one_letter_code
_entity_poly.pdbx_strand_id
1 'polypeptide(L)'
;MVVSRIDSWIATYCPSLSPGSYQITSPNTPDYNCIAWAALEDDRWWDPTDPDQYWPDGVPRELTLEAFIQAYQTIGYVHCDSVEFESGFQKIAIYTKPAGEPDGVPTHVVRQLPNGRWTSKLGNLEDIEHELDGLRGFYYGAVAQILKRPIGA
;
A
#
# COMPACT_ATOMS: atom_id res chain seq x y z
N MET A 1 8.10 3.31 29.78
CA MET A 1 8.43 3.27 28.34
C MET A 1 7.22 3.85 27.62
N VAL A 2 7.35 4.99 26.95
CA VAL A 2 6.22 5.59 26.22
C VAL A 2 6.05 4.74 24.95
N VAL A 3 4.98 3.96 24.88
CA VAL A 3 4.63 3.24 23.66
C VAL A 3 4.27 4.30 22.62
N SER A 4 4.93 4.28 21.46
CA SER A 4 4.65 5.26 20.42
C SER A 4 3.21 5.08 19.91
N ARG A 5 2.61 6.16 19.36
CA ARG A 5 1.24 6.11 18.82
C ARG A 5 1.10 5.01 17.75
N ILE A 6 2.14 4.83 16.94
CA ILE A 6 2.20 3.80 15.90
C ILE A 6 2.32 2.40 16.49
N ASP A 7 3.10 2.18 17.56
CA ASP A 7 3.18 0.86 18.22
C ASP A 7 1.80 0.39 18.71
N SER A 8 1.03 1.30 19.32
CA SER A 8 -0.31 1.00 19.83
C SER A 8 -1.31 0.74 18.70
N TRP A 9 -1.21 1.51 17.61
CA TRP A 9 -2.02 1.30 16.42
C TRP A 9 -1.72 -0.06 15.78
N ILE A 10 -0.45 -0.40 15.58
CA ILE A 10 -0.01 -1.67 15.00
C ILE A 10 -0.49 -2.84 15.85
N ALA A 11 -0.29 -2.78 17.17
CA ALA A 11 -0.75 -3.83 18.08
C ALA A 11 -2.27 -4.08 18.02
N THR A 12 -3.05 -3.05 17.69
CA THR A 12 -4.51 -3.13 17.61
C THR A 12 -4.99 -3.62 16.23
N TYR A 13 -4.45 -3.07 15.15
CA TYR A 13 -5.00 -3.25 13.79
C TYR A 13 -4.21 -4.21 12.92
N CYS A 14 -2.93 -4.42 13.22
CA CYS A 14 -2.04 -5.31 12.48
C CYS A 14 -1.30 -6.27 13.43
N PRO A 15 -2.03 -7.13 14.18
CA PRO A 15 -1.42 -8.00 15.19
C PRO A 15 -0.43 -9.03 14.61
N SER A 16 -0.49 -9.30 13.31
CA SER A 16 0.49 -10.13 12.59
C SER A 16 1.85 -9.43 12.41
N LEU A 17 1.91 -8.11 12.58
CA LEU A 17 3.14 -7.32 12.51
C LEU A 17 3.80 -7.29 13.90
N SER A 18 4.57 -8.34 14.20
CA SER A 18 5.27 -8.48 15.47
C SER A 18 6.19 -7.28 15.78
N PRO A 19 6.33 -6.89 17.05
CA PRO A 19 7.34 -5.91 17.45
C PRO A 19 8.74 -6.33 16.95
N GLY A 20 9.44 -5.42 16.27
CA GLY A 20 10.75 -5.67 15.67
C GLY A 20 10.74 -6.34 14.28
N SER A 21 9.58 -6.74 13.76
CA SER A 21 9.44 -7.18 12.35
C SER A 21 9.18 -6.02 11.38
N TYR A 22 9.16 -4.79 11.90
CA TYR A 22 8.98 -3.58 11.13
C TYR A 22 9.94 -2.48 11.59
N GLN A 23 10.20 -1.52 10.71
CA GLN A 23 10.99 -0.33 10.99
C GLN A 23 10.23 0.91 10.55
N ILE A 24 10.19 1.94 11.38
CA ILE A 24 9.67 3.26 11.01
C ILE A 24 10.70 3.96 10.13
N THR A 25 10.29 4.45 8.97
CA THR A 25 11.19 5.02 7.95
C THR A 25 10.93 6.49 7.64
N SER A 26 9.89 7.09 8.20
CA SER A 26 9.59 8.52 8.01
C SER A 26 8.97 9.17 9.26
N PRO A 27 8.98 10.52 9.34
CA PRO A 27 8.18 11.26 10.31
C PRO A 27 6.67 11.10 10.07
N ASN A 28 5.87 11.41 11.08
CA ASN A 28 4.41 11.46 10.94
C ASN A 28 4.00 12.63 10.04
N THR A 29 3.26 12.36 8.96
CA THR A 29 2.70 13.40 8.09
C THR A 29 1.37 12.95 7.48
N PRO A 30 0.37 13.84 7.35
CA PRO A 30 -0.87 13.57 6.63
C PRO A 30 -0.79 13.93 5.14
N ASP A 31 0.37 14.28 4.56
CA ASP A 31 0.45 14.90 3.22
C ASP A 31 0.24 13.93 2.04
N TYR A 32 0.36 12.62 2.27
CA TYR A 32 0.14 11.56 1.28
C TYR A 32 -0.47 10.32 1.95
N ASN A 33 -0.89 9.34 1.16
CA ASN A 33 -1.42 8.06 1.65
C ASN A 33 -0.65 6.86 1.08
N CYS A 34 -1.02 5.64 1.46
CA CYS A 34 -0.34 4.42 0.99
C CYS A 34 -0.43 4.21 -0.52
N ILE A 35 -1.51 4.71 -1.15
CA ILE A 35 -1.75 4.62 -2.59
C ILE A 35 -0.74 5.50 -3.32
N ALA A 36 -0.61 6.76 -2.91
CA ALA A 36 0.41 7.68 -3.44
C ALA A 36 1.84 7.17 -3.18
N TRP A 37 2.10 6.67 -1.96
CA TRP A 37 3.42 6.12 -1.62
C TRP A 37 3.81 4.98 -2.55
N ALA A 38 2.89 4.07 -2.87
CA ALA A 38 3.16 2.97 -3.81
C ALA A 38 3.45 3.46 -5.25
N ALA A 39 2.95 4.65 -5.62
CA ALA A 39 3.26 5.32 -6.88
C ALA A 39 4.65 6.01 -6.90
N LEU A 40 5.38 6.05 -5.78
CA LEU A 40 6.60 6.86 -5.53
C LEU A 40 6.30 8.36 -5.31
N GLU A 41 5.17 8.68 -4.69
CA GLU A 41 4.78 10.07 -4.40
C GLU A 41 4.53 10.26 -2.91
N ASP A 42 5.07 11.35 -2.36
CA ASP A 42 5.04 11.71 -0.94
C ASP A 42 4.58 13.15 -0.69
N ASP A 43 3.96 13.78 -1.69
CA ASP A 43 3.52 15.19 -1.68
C ASP A 43 2.05 15.39 -2.04
N ARG A 44 1.27 14.30 -2.25
CA ARG A 44 -0.17 14.35 -2.51
C ARG A 44 -0.90 13.07 -2.15
N TRP A 45 -2.23 13.16 -2.03
CA TRP A 45 -3.12 12.01 -1.84
C TRP A 45 -3.67 11.48 -3.14
N TRP A 46 -3.74 10.16 -3.24
CA TRP A 46 -4.50 9.47 -4.27
C TRP A 46 -5.79 8.94 -3.67
N ASP A 47 -6.95 9.46 -4.07
CA ASP A 47 -8.24 9.02 -3.53
C ASP A 47 -9.33 9.10 -4.59
N PRO A 48 -9.92 7.97 -5.04
CA PRO A 48 -10.98 8.02 -6.03
C PRO A 48 -12.28 8.63 -5.46
N THR A 49 -12.48 8.63 -4.14
CA THR A 49 -13.74 9.04 -3.50
C THR A 49 -13.83 10.53 -3.18
N ASP A 50 -12.69 11.20 -3.06
CA ASP A 50 -12.61 12.63 -2.81
C ASP A 50 -12.27 13.37 -4.12
N PRO A 51 -13.18 14.20 -4.68
CA PRO A 51 -12.94 14.91 -5.92
C PRO A 51 -11.81 15.95 -5.84
N ASP A 52 -11.42 16.37 -4.64
CA ASP A 52 -10.33 17.34 -4.44
C ASP A 52 -8.94 16.66 -4.37
N GLN A 53 -8.89 15.34 -4.24
CA GLN A 53 -7.64 14.58 -4.27
C GLN A 53 -7.28 14.11 -5.68
N TYR A 54 -6.00 13.78 -5.87
CA TYR A 54 -5.55 13.27 -7.14
C TYR A 54 -6.14 11.88 -7.43
N TRP A 55 -6.51 11.67 -8.69
CA TRP A 55 -6.74 10.35 -9.28
C TRP A 55 -6.39 10.46 -10.77
N PRO A 56 -5.77 9.43 -11.38
CA PRO A 56 -5.34 9.54 -12.77
C PRO A 56 -6.50 9.80 -13.74
N ASP A 57 -6.26 10.69 -14.72
CA ASP A 57 -7.24 11.01 -15.76
C ASP A 57 -7.60 9.76 -16.58
N GLY A 58 -8.88 9.62 -16.91
CA GLY A 58 -9.39 8.49 -17.71
C GLY A 58 -9.59 7.18 -16.92
N VAL A 59 -9.27 7.15 -15.63
CA VAL A 59 -9.53 6.00 -14.75
C VAL A 59 -10.83 6.22 -13.96
N PRO A 60 -11.73 5.22 -13.86
CA PRO A 60 -12.92 5.33 -13.03
C PRO A 60 -12.58 5.69 -11.58
N ARG A 61 -13.31 6.66 -11.02
CA ARG A 61 -13.22 7.06 -9.61
C ARG A 61 -14.08 6.15 -8.75
N GLU A 62 -13.65 4.89 -8.63
CA GLU A 62 -14.38 3.84 -7.92
C GLU A 62 -13.46 3.10 -6.93
N LEU A 63 -14.03 2.67 -5.80
CA LEU A 63 -13.34 1.81 -4.82
C LEU A 63 -13.35 0.34 -5.25
N THR A 64 -12.84 0.05 -6.45
CA THR A 64 -12.76 -1.31 -6.98
C THR A 64 -11.30 -1.69 -7.24
N LEU A 65 -10.99 -2.98 -7.09
CA LEU A 65 -9.65 -3.49 -7.41
C LEU A 65 -9.24 -3.13 -8.85
N GLU A 66 -10.18 -3.23 -9.79
CA GLU A 66 -9.95 -2.91 -11.20
C GLU A 66 -9.59 -1.43 -11.42
N ALA A 67 -10.30 -0.49 -10.78
CA ALA A 67 -9.97 0.94 -10.87
C ALA A 67 -8.58 1.25 -10.31
N PHE A 68 -8.18 0.59 -9.23
CA PHE A 68 -6.83 0.74 -8.66
C PHE A 68 -5.76 0.16 -9.59
N ILE A 69 -6.00 -1.01 -10.19
CA ILE A 69 -5.08 -1.59 -11.19
C ILE A 69 -4.92 -0.61 -12.37
N GLN A 70 -6.01 -0.08 -12.92
CA GLN A 70 -5.98 0.91 -14.00
C GLN A 70 -5.22 2.17 -13.60
N ALA A 71 -5.41 2.67 -12.37
CA ALA A 71 -4.67 3.82 -11.85
C ALA A 71 -3.16 3.58 -11.90
N TYR A 72 -2.67 2.44 -11.42
CA TYR A 72 -1.24 2.11 -11.49
C TYR A 72 -0.75 1.80 -12.91
N GLN A 73 -1.61 1.28 -13.79
CA GLN A 73 -1.28 1.10 -15.20
C GLN A 73 -0.95 2.43 -15.90
N THR A 74 -1.58 3.55 -15.50
CA THR A 74 -1.25 4.87 -16.05
C THR A 74 0.21 5.29 -15.83
N ILE A 75 0.88 4.71 -14.83
CA ILE A 75 2.29 4.96 -14.51
C ILE A 75 3.18 3.73 -14.78
N GLY A 76 2.74 2.85 -15.69
CA GLY A 76 3.55 1.79 -16.28
C GLY A 76 3.54 0.46 -15.53
N TYR A 77 2.73 0.30 -14.49
CA TYR A 77 2.57 -1.00 -13.83
C TYR A 77 1.73 -1.96 -14.69
N VAL A 78 2.08 -3.25 -14.65
CA VAL A 78 1.35 -4.34 -15.29
C VAL A 78 1.09 -5.46 -14.28
N HIS A 79 0.15 -6.37 -14.59
CA HIS A 79 -0.12 -7.53 -13.75
C HIS A 79 1.13 -8.38 -13.52
N CYS A 80 1.26 -8.90 -12.30
CA CYS A 80 2.30 -9.82 -11.90
C CYS A 80 1.70 -10.86 -10.94
N ASP A 81 2.12 -12.11 -11.07
CA ASP A 81 1.62 -13.21 -10.23
C ASP A 81 2.61 -13.61 -9.12
N SER A 82 3.74 -12.89 -9.02
CA SER A 82 4.83 -13.25 -8.10
C SER A 82 5.19 -12.10 -7.17
N VAL A 83 5.17 -12.41 -5.87
CA VAL A 83 5.64 -11.54 -4.78
C VAL A 83 7.17 -11.52 -4.68
N GLU A 84 7.86 -12.47 -5.30
CA GLU A 84 9.31 -12.63 -5.18
C GLU A 84 10.04 -11.40 -5.72
N PHE A 85 11.13 -11.00 -5.06
CA PHE A 85 11.95 -9.91 -5.54
C PHE A 85 12.52 -10.21 -6.93
N GLU A 86 12.46 -9.22 -7.82
CA GLU A 86 12.92 -9.33 -9.20
C GLU A 86 13.79 -8.11 -9.54
N SER A 87 15.09 -8.32 -9.72
CA SER A 87 16.03 -7.24 -10.04
C SER A 87 15.59 -6.50 -11.31
N GLY A 88 15.65 -5.17 -11.28
CA GLY A 88 15.21 -4.31 -12.39
C GLY A 88 13.71 -4.01 -12.42
N PHE A 89 12.92 -4.55 -11.48
CA PHE A 89 11.49 -4.27 -11.39
C PHE A 89 11.08 -3.70 -10.03
N GLN A 90 10.20 -2.72 -10.07
CA GLN A 90 9.47 -2.20 -8.93
C GLN A 90 8.15 -2.97 -8.83
N LYS A 91 7.86 -3.56 -7.67
CA LYS A 91 6.58 -4.24 -7.40
C LYS A 91 5.74 -3.49 -6.38
N ILE A 92 4.43 -3.63 -6.51
CA ILE A 92 3.44 -3.22 -5.51
C ILE A 92 2.44 -4.34 -5.26
N ALA A 93 1.86 -4.39 -4.07
CA ALA A 93 0.80 -5.32 -3.71
C ALA A 93 -0.43 -4.54 -3.23
N ILE A 94 -1.59 -4.81 -3.83
CA ILE A 94 -2.88 -4.23 -3.46
C ILE A 94 -3.59 -5.22 -2.53
N TYR A 95 -4.02 -4.74 -1.36
CA TYR A 95 -4.78 -5.52 -0.39
C TYR A 95 -6.26 -5.20 -0.53
N THR A 96 -7.10 -6.22 -0.33
CA THR A 96 -8.56 -6.07 -0.24
C THR A 96 -9.09 -6.85 0.95
N LYS A 97 -10.24 -6.44 1.47
CA LYS A 97 -10.95 -7.24 2.47
C LYS A 97 -11.61 -8.47 1.84
N PRO A 98 -11.71 -9.59 2.59
CA PRO A 98 -12.45 -10.76 2.14
C PRO A 98 -13.94 -10.45 1.93
N ALA A 99 -14.60 -11.23 1.08
CA ALA A 99 -16.01 -11.08 0.72
C ALA A 99 -16.93 -11.02 1.97
N GLY A 100 -17.83 -10.03 2.01
CA GLY A 100 -18.79 -9.81 3.12
C GLY A 100 -18.79 -8.39 3.72
N GLU A 101 -17.72 -7.62 3.55
CA GLU A 101 -17.75 -6.14 3.49
C GLU A 101 -17.84 -5.76 1.99
N PRO A 102 -18.15 -4.52 1.54
CA PRO A 102 -18.33 -4.26 0.10
C PRO A 102 -17.17 -4.89 -0.70
N ASP A 103 -17.53 -5.87 -1.52
CA ASP A 103 -16.64 -6.97 -1.89
C ASP A 103 -15.38 -6.45 -2.60
N GLY A 104 -14.21 -6.97 -2.21
CA GLY A 104 -12.97 -6.71 -2.95
C GLY A 104 -12.52 -5.24 -2.98
N VAL A 105 -13.06 -4.39 -2.09
CA VAL A 105 -12.66 -2.99 -1.96
C VAL A 105 -11.18 -2.92 -1.56
N PRO A 106 -10.34 -2.19 -2.31
CA PRO A 106 -8.96 -1.93 -1.95
C PRO A 106 -8.87 -1.16 -0.63
N THR A 107 -8.00 -1.65 0.25
CA THR A 107 -7.81 -1.10 1.60
C THR A 107 -6.40 -0.63 1.87
N HIS A 108 -5.43 -1.16 1.13
CA HIS A 108 -4.02 -0.83 1.30
C HIS A 108 -3.21 -1.12 0.05
N VAL A 109 -2.12 -0.38 -0.12
CA VAL A 109 -1.12 -0.69 -1.14
C VAL A 109 0.27 -0.57 -0.53
N VAL A 110 1.13 -1.54 -0.83
CA VAL A 110 2.51 -1.59 -0.35
C VAL A 110 3.47 -1.74 -1.53
N ARG A 111 4.68 -1.22 -1.40
CA ARG A 111 5.71 -1.21 -2.45
C ARG A 111 6.91 -2.05 -2.02
N GLN A 112 7.46 -2.88 -2.90
CA GLN A 112 8.65 -3.68 -2.60
C GLN A 112 9.92 -2.82 -2.65
N LEU A 113 10.82 -3.02 -1.70
CA LEU A 113 12.13 -2.38 -1.64
C LEU A 113 13.22 -3.26 -2.28
N PRO A 114 14.38 -2.69 -2.67
CA PRO A 114 15.50 -3.45 -3.22
C PRO A 114 16.07 -4.54 -2.30
N ASN A 115 15.79 -4.47 -1.00
CA ASN A 115 16.18 -5.49 -0.02
C ASN A 115 15.18 -6.66 0.08
N GLY A 116 14.13 -6.67 -0.76
CA GLY A 116 13.08 -7.69 -0.78
C GLY A 116 11.94 -7.46 0.23
N ARG A 117 12.11 -6.54 1.18
CA ARG A 117 11.05 -6.15 2.14
C ARG A 117 10.05 -5.21 1.48
N TRP A 118 8.97 -4.89 2.18
CA TRP A 118 7.88 -4.06 1.67
C TRP A 118 7.74 -2.79 2.49
N THR A 119 7.27 -1.71 1.86
CA THR A 119 7.06 -0.43 2.52
C THR A 119 5.67 0.12 2.26
N SER A 120 5.09 0.77 3.26
CA SER A 120 3.81 1.47 3.13
C SER A 120 3.59 2.51 4.21
N LYS A 121 2.72 3.47 3.91
CA LYS A 121 2.19 4.43 4.88
C LYS A 121 1.04 3.84 5.69
N LEU A 122 1.02 3.98 7.01
CA LEU A 122 -0.11 3.50 7.82
C LEU A 122 -1.21 4.56 7.99
N GLY A 123 -2.04 4.74 6.96
CA GLY A 123 -3.05 5.81 6.95
C GLY A 123 -2.39 7.19 7.05
N ASN A 124 -2.74 7.98 8.08
CA ASN A 124 -2.14 9.29 8.33
C ASN A 124 -0.91 9.22 9.26
N LEU A 125 -0.38 8.02 9.51
CA LEU A 125 0.79 7.79 10.36
C LEU A 125 2.08 7.76 9.52
N GLU A 126 3.17 7.32 10.15
CA GLU A 126 4.48 7.15 9.54
C GLU A 126 4.48 6.05 8.46
N ASP A 127 5.51 6.05 7.62
CA ASP A 127 5.83 4.91 6.78
C ASP A 127 6.60 3.86 7.57
N ILE A 128 6.36 2.62 7.19
CA ILE A 128 7.07 1.47 7.74
C ILE A 128 7.69 0.63 6.64
N GLU A 129 8.78 -0.03 6.95
CA GLU A 129 9.33 -1.18 6.25
C GLU A 129 8.95 -2.46 7.00
N HIS A 130 8.44 -3.48 6.32
CA HIS A 130 7.86 -4.68 6.91
C HIS A 130 7.89 -5.89 5.97
N GLU A 131 7.58 -7.07 6.51
CA GLU A 131 7.26 -8.26 5.71
C GLU A 131 5.85 -8.15 5.11
N LEU A 132 5.65 -8.67 3.90
CA LEU A 132 4.35 -8.58 3.19
C LEU A 132 3.20 -9.11 4.05
N ASP A 133 3.39 -10.27 4.66
CA ASP A 133 2.34 -10.92 5.46
C ASP A 133 2.05 -10.20 6.79
N GLY A 134 2.93 -9.31 7.24
CA GLY A 134 2.77 -8.60 8.52
C GLY A 134 1.52 -7.70 8.58
N LEU A 135 1.05 -7.20 7.43
CA LEU A 135 -0.16 -6.36 7.37
C LEU A 135 -1.44 -7.15 7.06
N ARG A 136 -1.36 -8.47 6.85
CA ARG A 136 -2.54 -9.30 6.63
C ARG A 136 -3.37 -9.39 7.91
N GLY A 137 -4.68 -9.27 7.78
CA GLY A 137 -5.58 -9.40 8.92
C GLY A 137 -6.89 -8.65 8.72
N PHE A 138 -7.62 -8.46 9.81
CA PHE A 138 -8.95 -7.85 9.77
C PHE A 138 -8.97 -6.43 9.19
N TYR A 139 -7.95 -5.61 9.48
CA TYR A 139 -7.93 -4.21 9.08
C TYR A 139 -7.70 -4.02 7.58
N TYR A 140 -6.59 -4.56 7.05
CA TYR A 140 -6.24 -4.44 5.63
C TYR A 140 -6.69 -5.61 4.76
N GLY A 141 -7.07 -6.75 5.33
CA GLY A 141 -7.43 -7.94 4.57
C GLY A 141 -6.21 -8.72 4.07
N ALA A 142 -6.20 -9.07 2.80
CA ALA A 142 -5.17 -9.89 2.18
C ALA A 142 -4.73 -9.33 0.82
N VAL A 143 -3.54 -9.70 0.37
CA VAL A 143 -3.04 -9.37 -0.97
C VAL A 143 -3.98 -9.97 -2.03
N ALA A 144 -4.50 -9.11 -2.89
CA ALA A 144 -5.39 -9.46 -3.99
C ALA A 144 -4.70 -9.45 -5.35
N GLN A 145 -3.79 -8.49 -5.58
CA GLN A 145 -3.06 -8.36 -6.84
C GLN A 145 -1.64 -7.83 -6.62
N ILE A 146 -0.65 -8.42 -7.29
CA ILE A 146 0.69 -7.85 -7.42
C ILE A 146 0.79 -7.16 -8.78
N LEU A 147 1.35 -5.95 -8.81
CA LEU A 147 1.71 -5.29 -10.06
C LEU A 147 3.22 -5.05 -10.11
N LYS A 148 3.80 -4.98 -11.31
CA LYS A 148 5.21 -4.64 -11.51
C LYS A 148 5.44 -3.66 -12.64
N ARG A 149 6.50 -2.86 -12.55
CA ARG A 149 7.02 -2.03 -13.66
C ARG A 149 8.56 -2.05 -13.69
N PRO A 150 9.21 -1.84 -14.83
CA PRO A 150 10.66 -1.67 -14.88
C PRO A 150 11.12 -0.46 -14.05
N ILE A 151 12.28 -0.57 -13.41
CA ILE A 151 12.95 0.56 -12.74
C ILE A 151 13.70 1.38 -13.80
N GLY A 152 13.45 2.70 -13.86
CA GLY A 152 14.14 3.62 -14.77
C GLY A 152 13.57 3.68 -16.19
N ALA A 153 12.32 3.26 -16.38
CA ALA A 153 11.56 3.53 -17.60
C ALA A 153 11.06 4.98 -17.66
#